data_AF-A0A8T5TKJ3-F1
#
_entry.id   AF-A0A8T5TKJ3-F1
#
_cell.length_a   1.000
_cell.length_b   1.000
_cell.length_c   1.000
_cell.angle_alpha   90.00
_cell.angle_beta   90.00
_cell.angle_gamma   90.00
#
_symmetry.space_group_name_H-M   'P 1'
#
loop_
_entity.id
_entity.type
_entity.pdbx_description
1 polymer ?
#
loop_
_entity_poly.entity_id
_entity_poly.type
_entity_poly.pdbx_seq_one_letter_code
_entity_poly.pdbx_strand_id
1 'polypeptide(L)'
;MKLIEIEGIGKDYAKTLEKEGLIELTDLSSLSWNQMKDLAAKTKISSKLIDKWQENVDLISIKGVGPQYADALNQIGIDSVKELAYRNPKNTLEKIEQLDKEKPDVIRQLPTLKDIEGWIDASKEKYNIKIEKEGPGMDLVNIEGIGNKYSKKLESAGYKKCENLLSMTKDDIEELAKKSGISAKLIDKWQEHADLMRIKGVGPEFADALNQIGIDSVKEFAQRNSKNTLEKIEQLDKEKPDVIRRIPLLKDVEDWIEQAKELK
;
A
#
# COMPACT_ATOMS: atom_id res chain seq x y z
N MET A 1 -10.74 -23.90 3.31
CA MET A 1 -10.44 -23.90 1.85
C MET A 1 -8.98 -24.30 1.67
N LYS A 2 -8.65 -25.10 0.65
CA LYS A 2 -7.28 -25.63 0.46
C LYS A 2 -6.39 -24.64 -0.28
N LEU A 3 -5.08 -24.67 0.00
CA LEU A 3 -4.10 -23.79 -0.67
C LEU A 3 -4.03 -23.97 -2.19
N ILE A 4 -4.29 -25.18 -2.70
CA ILE A 4 -4.30 -25.45 -4.15
C ILE A 4 -5.36 -24.65 -4.92
N GLU A 5 -6.38 -24.12 -4.23
CA GLU A 5 -7.43 -23.30 -4.84
C GLU A 5 -7.00 -21.83 -5.01
N ILE A 6 -5.83 -21.44 -4.47
CA ILE A 6 -5.22 -20.12 -4.69
C ILE A 6 -4.50 -20.12 -6.04
N GLU A 7 -4.82 -19.14 -6.88
CA GLU A 7 -4.15 -18.95 -8.16
C GLU A 7 -2.62 -18.82 -7.98
N GLY A 8 -1.87 -19.55 -8.80
CA GLY A 8 -0.41 -19.55 -8.79
C GLY A 8 0.27 -20.48 -7.78
N ILE A 9 -0.45 -21.12 -6.85
CA ILE A 9 0.14 -22.17 -6.00
C ILE A 9 0.29 -23.48 -6.80
N GLY A 10 -0.77 -23.94 -7.46
CA GLY A 10 -0.72 -25.20 -8.21
C GLY A 10 -0.36 -26.43 -7.35
N LYS A 11 -0.22 -27.60 -7.99
CA LYS A 11 -0.05 -28.89 -7.27
C LYS A 11 1.28 -29.01 -6.54
N ASP A 12 2.36 -28.49 -7.11
CA ASP A 12 3.71 -28.72 -6.61
C ASP A 12 4.05 -27.81 -5.42
N TYR A 13 3.66 -26.52 -5.47
CA TYR A 13 3.80 -25.67 -4.29
C TYR A 13 2.82 -26.09 -3.20
N ALA A 14 1.58 -26.47 -3.52
CA ALA A 14 0.64 -26.98 -2.52
C ALA A 14 1.23 -28.16 -1.74
N LYS A 15 1.78 -29.18 -2.43
CA LYS A 15 2.45 -30.32 -1.78
C LYS A 15 3.67 -29.91 -0.95
N THR A 16 4.37 -28.84 -1.36
CA THR A 16 5.55 -28.35 -0.64
C THR A 16 5.14 -27.63 0.65
N LEU A 17 4.10 -26.80 0.59
CA LEU A 17 3.53 -26.10 1.74
C LEU A 17 2.87 -27.08 2.73
N GLU A 18 2.18 -28.10 2.23
CA GLU A 18 1.58 -29.16 3.05
C GLU A 18 2.63 -29.92 3.89
N LYS A 19 3.84 -30.16 3.34
CA LYS A 19 4.95 -30.78 4.08
C LYS A 19 5.47 -29.91 5.23
N GLU A 20 5.34 -28.59 5.11
CA GLU A 20 5.68 -27.62 6.16
C GLU A 20 4.51 -27.38 7.12
N GLY A 21 3.41 -28.13 6.98
CA GLY A 21 2.25 -28.06 7.87
C GLY A 21 1.23 -26.98 7.50
N LEU A 22 1.33 -26.39 6.31
CA LEU A 22 0.38 -25.40 5.80
C LEU A 22 -0.61 -26.08 4.86
N ILE A 23 -1.86 -26.26 5.31
CA ILE A 23 -2.86 -27.06 4.60
C ILE A 23 -4.06 -26.18 4.19
N GLU A 24 -4.44 -25.26 5.06
CA GLU A 24 -5.57 -24.35 4.88
C GLU A 24 -5.11 -22.92 4.60
N LEU A 25 -5.99 -22.12 3.99
CA LEU A 25 -5.72 -20.69 3.74
C LEU A 25 -5.27 -19.93 5.00
N THR A 26 -5.90 -20.22 6.15
CA THR A 26 -5.62 -19.58 7.44
C THR A 26 -4.22 -19.84 7.95
N ASP A 27 -3.63 -20.97 7.57
CA ASP A 27 -2.25 -21.30 7.94
C ASP A 27 -1.29 -20.36 7.24
N LEU A 28 -1.61 -19.94 6.01
CA LEU A 28 -0.80 -19.01 5.24
C LEU A 28 -1.00 -17.57 5.70
N SER A 29 -2.23 -17.09 5.90
CA SER A 29 -2.48 -15.70 6.32
C SER A 29 -2.02 -15.39 7.74
N SER A 30 -1.86 -16.40 8.60
CA SER A 30 -1.37 -16.21 9.98
C SER A 30 0.14 -16.14 10.11
N LEU A 31 0.91 -16.37 9.04
CA LEU A 31 2.37 -16.31 9.11
C LEU A 31 2.84 -14.87 9.30
N SER A 32 3.62 -14.64 10.34
CA SER A 32 4.41 -13.42 10.49
C SER A 32 5.50 -13.34 9.41
N TRP A 33 6.04 -12.15 9.20
CA TRP A 33 7.14 -11.91 8.26
C TRP A 33 8.37 -12.80 8.52
N ASN A 34 8.71 -13.06 9.79
CA ASN A 34 9.82 -13.98 10.14
C ASN A 34 9.48 -15.42 9.73
N GLN A 35 8.26 -15.89 10.03
CA GLN A 35 7.81 -17.22 9.63
C GLN A 35 7.75 -17.38 8.11
N MET A 36 7.33 -16.34 7.38
CA MET A 36 7.38 -16.31 5.92
C MET A 36 8.81 -16.42 5.39
N LYS A 37 9.77 -15.70 5.99
CA LYS A 37 11.19 -15.79 5.61
C LYS A 37 11.78 -17.18 5.88
N ASP A 38 11.45 -17.77 7.02
CA ASP A 38 11.88 -19.12 7.36
C ASP A 38 11.28 -20.16 6.40
N LEU A 39 9.99 -20.01 6.07
CA LEU A 39 9.30 -20.85 5.09
C LEU A 39 9.94 -20.71 3.70
N ALA A 40 10.23 -19.49 3.27
CA ALA A 40 10.91 -19.22 2.00
C ALA A 40 12.28 -19.93 1.94
N ALA A 41 13.06 -19.83 3.01
CA ALA A 41 14.37 -20.48 3.09
C ALA A 41 14.28 -22.01 3.04
N LYS A 42 13.32 -22.61 3.76
CA LYS A 42 13.12 -24.07 3.82
C LYS A 42 12.60 -24.65 2.51
N THR A 43 11.60 -24.00 1.92
CA THR A 43 10.89 -24.49 0.73
C THR A 43 11.58 -24.09 -0.58
N LYS A 44 12.52 -23.14 -0.53
CA LYS A 44 13.13 -22.46 -1.69
C LYS A 44 12.10 -21.70 -2.55
N ILE A 45 10.90 -21.45 -2.02
CA ILE A 45 9.92 -20.55 -2.62
C ILE A 45 10.35 -19.12 -2.29
N SER A 46 10.25 -18.19 -3.24
CA SER A 46 10.62 -16.80 -2.97
C SER A 46 9.66 -16.18 -1.95
N SER A 47 10.20 -15.36 -1.04
CA SER A 47 9.37 -14.65 -0.07
C SER A 47 8.33 -13.74 -0.73
N LYS A 48 8.67 -13.14 -1.88
CA LYS A 48 7.73 -12.34 -2.69
C LYS A 48 6.54 -13.15 -3.19
N LEU A 49 6.75 -14.42 -3.54
CA LEU A 49 5.67 -15.29 -4.01
C LEU A 49 4.77 -15.73 -2.86
N ILE A 50 5.35 -16.02 -1.68
CA ILE A 50 4.57 -16.35 -0.48
C ILE A 50 3.74 -15.13 -0.03
N ASP A 51 4.33 -13.94 -0.04
CA ASP A 51 3.65 -12.67 0.27
C ASP A 51 2.45 -12.44 -0.68
N LYS A 52 2.64 -12.65 -1.99
CA LYS A 52 1.55 -12.58 -2.97
C LYS A 52 0.43 -13.57 -2.66
N TRP A 53 0.76 -14.79 -2.24
CA TRP A 53 -0.27 -15.75 -1.84
C TRP A 53 -0.97 -15.33 -0.54
N GLN A 54 -0.28 -14.74 0.43
CA GLN A 54 -0.89 -14.18 1.64
C GLN A 54 -1.87 -13.06 1.31
N GLU A 55 -1.48 -12.09 0.48
CA GLU A 55 -2.35 -11.00 0.05
C GLU A 55 -3.59 -11.52 -0.70
N ASN A 56 -3.42 -12.56 -1.51
CA ASN A 56 -4.55 -13.23 -2.18
C ASN A 56 -5.48 -13.95 -1.18
N VAL A 57 -4.93 -14.61 -0.14
CA VAL A 57 -5.75 -15.15 0.96
C VAL A 57 -6.53 -14.05 1.66
N ASP A 58 -5.88 -12.92 1.91
CA ASP A 58 -6.52 -11.79 2.56
C ASP A 58 -7.66 -11.22 1.71
N LEU A 59 -7.53 -11.16 0.39
CA LEU A 59 -8.62 -10.84 -0.52
C LEU A 59 -9.76 -11.86 -0.41
N ILE A 60 -9.45 -13.16 -0.43
CA ILE A 60 -10.46 -14.25 -0.31
C ILE A 60 -11.19 -14.19 1.05
N SER A 61 -10.55 -13.64 2.08
CA SER A 61 -11.19 -13.47 3.41
C SER A 61 -12.29 -12.41 3.42
N ILE A 62 -12.35 -11.53 2.42
CA ILE A 62 -13.41 -10.52 2.29
C ILE A 62 -14.71 -11.22 1.93
N LYS A 63 -15.77 -10.94 2.70
CA LYS A 63 -17.07 -11.57 2.50
C LYS A 63 -17.59 -11.31 1.08
N GLY A 64 -17.79 -12.41 0.34
CA GLY A 64 -18.26 -12.38 -1.05
C GLY A 64 -17.15 -12.39 -2.11
N VAL A 65 -15.88 -12.22 -1.72
CA VAL A 65 -14.72 -12.37 -2.61
C VAL A 65 -14.24 -13.81 -2.54
N GLY A 66 -14.71 -14.66 -3.46
CA GLY A 66 -14.18 -16.02 -3.63
C GLY A 66 -12.86 -16.06 -4.41
N PRO A 67 -12.22 -17.23 -4.56
CA PRO A 67 -10.94 -17.37 -5.28
C PRO A 67 -10.95 -16.81 -6.70
N GLN A 68 -12.05 -17.02 -7.43
CA GLN A 68 -12.20 -16.50 -8.80
C GLN A 68 -12.25 -14.97 -8.84
N TYR A 69 -12.91 -14.33 -7.86
CA TYR A 69 -12.96 -12.87 -7.78
C TYR A 69 -11.64 -12.30 -7.29
N ALA A 70 -10.97 -12.97 -6.35
CA ALA A 70 -9.63 -12.57 -5.92
C ALA A 70 -8.63 -12.66 -7.08
N ASP A 71 -8.69 -13.71 -7.91
CA ASP A 71 -7.88 -13.80 -9.13
C ASP A 71 -8.24 -12.70 -10.14
N ALA A 72 -9.52 -12.47 -10.41
CA ALA A 72 -9.96 -11.39 -11.30
C ALA A 72 -9.44 -10.01 -10.83
N LEU A 73 -9.52 -9.72 -9.53
CA LEU A 73 -8.98 -8.51 -8.90
C LEU A 73 -7.47 -8.41 -9.11
N ASN A 74 -6.71 -9.48 -8.85
CA ASN A 74 -5.27 -9.53 -9.11
C ASN A 74 -4.94 -9.21 -10.57
N GLN A 75 -5.68 -9.80 -11.52
CA GLN A 75 -5.44 -9.62 -12.96
C GLN A 75 -5.74 -8.19 -13.44
N ILE A 76 -6.62 -7.45 -12.77
CA ILE A 76 -6.87 -6.03 -13.05
C ILE A 76 -6.02 -5.08 -12.20
N GLY A 77 -5.00 -5.62 -11.52
CA GLY A 77 -4.04 -4.88 -10.71
C GLY A 77 -4.59 -4.45 -9.36
N ILE A 78 -5.43 -5.26 -8.73
CA ILE A 78 -5.89 -5.09 -7.35
C ILE A 78 -5.43 -6.32 -6.57
N ASP A 79 -4.21 -6.27 -6.05
CA ASP A 79 -3.53 -7.46 -5.50
C ASP A 79 -3.59 -7.57 -3.98
N SER A 80 -4.12 -6.55 -3.29
CA SER A 80 -4.27 -6.52 -1.83
C SER A 80 -5.61 -5.97 -1.40
N VAL A 81 -6.06 -6.35 -0.20
CA VAL A 81 -7.27 -5.78 0.42
C VAL A 81 -7.09 -4.27 0.63
N LYS A 82 -5.88 -3.84 0.98
CA LYS A 82 -5.58 -2.42 1.16
C LYS A 82 -5.80 -1.65 -0.13
N GLU A 83 -5.34 -2.16 -1.26
CA GLU A 83 -5.58 -1.52 -2.55
C GLU A 83 -7.06 -1.49 -2.91
N LEU A 84 -7.78 -2.60 -2.68
CA LEU A 84 -9.22 -2.70 -2.91
C LEU A 84 -10.00 -1.61 -2.16
N ALA A 85 -9.65 -1.34 -0.90
CA ALA A 85 -10.32 -0.35 -0.05
C ALA A 85 -10.38 1.07 -0.64
N TYR A 86 -9.45 1.45 -1.53
CA TYR A 86 -9.37 2.78 -2.14
C TYR A 86 -9.87 2.85 -3.59
N ARG A 87 -10.37 1.73 -4.12
CA ARG A 87 -10.86 1.70 -5.50
C ARG A 87 -12.22 2.36 -5.65
N ASN A 88 -12.50 2.79 -6.88
CA ASN A 88 -13.83 3.25 -7.25
C ASN A 88 -14.66 2.03 -7.68
N PRO A 89 -15.84 1.78 -7.09
CA PRO A 89 -16.63 0.59 -7.38
C PRO A 89 -17.01 0.44 -8.86
N LYS A 90 -17.40 1.54 -9.52
CA LYS A 90 -17.82 1.55 -10.92
C LYS A 90 -16.64 1.23 -11.85
N ASN A 91 -15.51 1.89 -11.66
CA ASN A 91 -14.31 1.64 -12.47
C ASN A 91 -13.76 0.22 -12.26
N THR A 92 -13.83 -0.30 -11.03
CA THR A 92 -13.45 -1.70 -10.75
C THR A 92 -14.35 -2.66 -11.49
N LEU A 93 -15.68 -2.44 -11.46
CA LEU A 93 -16.62 -3.28 -12.20
C LEU A 93 -16.35 -3.24 -13.71
N GLU A 94 -16.16 -2.05 -14.30
CA GLU A 94 -15.85 -1.89 -15.73
C GLU A 94 -14.59 -2.67 -16.13
N LYS A 95 -13.56 -2.66 -15.28
CA LYS A 95 -12.33 -3.45 -15.50
C LYS A 95 -12.57 -4.95 -15.42
N ILE A 96 -13.40 -5.42 -14.49
CA ILE A 96 -13.76 -6.84 -14.37
C ILE A 96 -14.58 -7.28 -15.59
N GLU A 97 -15.52 -6.46 -16.06
CA GLU A 97 -16.28 -6.73 -17.29
C GLU A 97 -15.39 -6.77 -18.52
N GLN A 98 -14.37 -5.91 -18.59
CA GLN A 98 -13.38 -5.97 -19.66
C GLN A 98 -12.55 -7.26 -19.59
N LEU A 99 -12.08 -7.63 -18.40
CA LEU A 99 -11.34 -8.87 -18.18
C LEU A 99 -12.17 -10.09 -18.60
N ASP A 100 -13.46 -10.14 -18.25
CA ASP A 100 -14.37 -11.23 -18.62
C ASP A 100 -14.53 -11.37 -20.14
N LYS A 101 -14.61 -10.26 -20.86
CA LYS A 101 -14.64 -10.27 -22.34
C LYS A 101 -13.34 -10.81 -22.95
N GLU A 102 -12.20 -10.48 -22.35
CA GLU A 102 -10.88 -10.90 -22.82
C GLU A 102 -10.53 -12.34 -22.40
N LYS A 103 -11.03 -12.77 -21.23
CA LYS A 103 -10.74 -14.06 -20.58
C LYS A 103 -11.99 -14.60 -19.85
N PRO A 104 -12.96 -15.16 -20.59
CA PRO A 104 -14.25 -15.57 -20.04
C PRO A 104 -14.18 -16.76 -19.06
N ASP A 105 -13.02 -17.43 -18.95
CA ASP A 105 -12.84 -18.58 -18.07
C ASP A 105 -12.44 -18.21 -16.62
N VAL A 106 -12.13 -16.93 -16.36
CA VAL A 106 -11.61 -16.48 -15.05
C VAL A 106 -12.73 -16.42 -13.99
N ILE A 107 -13.89 -15.89 -14.36
CA ILE A 107 -15.05 -15.77 -13.45
C ILE A 107 -16.26 -16.47 -14.05
N ARG A 108 -17.01 -17.20 -13.22
CA ARG A 108 -18.24 -17.88 -13.67
C ARG A 108 -19.44 -16.95 -13.78
N GLN A 109 -19.44 -15.88 -13.00
CA GLN A 109 -20.52 -14.92 -12.93
C GLN A 109 -19.94 -13.54 -12.67
N LEU A 110 -20.35 -12.55 -13.46
CA LEU A 110 -19.98 -11.16 -13.23
C LEU A 110 -20.51 -10.67 -11.87
N PRO A 111 -19.68 -10.00 -11.06
CA PRO A 111 -20.16 -9.34 -9.85
C PRO A 111 -21.06 -8.17 -10.20
N THR A 112 -21.99 -7.82 -9.32
CA THR A 112 -22.77 -6.59 -9.46
C THR A 112 -22.02 -5.40 -8.86
N LEU A 113 -22.42 -4.18 -9.21
CA LEU A 113 -21.86 -2.96 -8.59
C LEU A 113 -21.96 -3.01 -7.06
N LYS A 114 -23.07 -3.54 -6.53
CA LYS A 114 -23.29 -3.69 -5.09
C LYS A 114 -22.33 -4.69 -4.44
N ASP A 115 -21.96 -5.75 -5.16
CA ASP A 115 -20.95 -6.69 -4.68
C ASP A 115 -19.60 -5.99 -4.54
N ILE A 116 -19.19 -5.21 -5.57
CA ILE A 116 -17.94 -4.44 -5.54
C ILE A 116 -17.95 -3.40 -4.41
N GLU A 117 -19.05 -2.66 -4.24
CA GLU A 117 -19.23 -1.73 -3.12
C GLU A 117 -19.05 -2.44 -1.78
N GLY A 118 -19.70 -3.60 -1.60
CA GLY A 118 -19.59 -4.41 -0.40
C GLY A 118 -18.16 -4.90 -0.14
N TRP A 119 -17.44 -5.32 -1.17
CA TRP A 119 -16.05 -5.76 -1.03
C TRP A 119 -15.13 -4.61 -0.62
N ILE A 120 -15.31 -3.43 -1.23
CA ILE A 120 -14.55 -2.23 -0.92
C ILE A 120 -14.83 -1.77 0.51
N ASP A 121 -16.10 -1.78 0.94
CA ASP A 121 -16.47 -1.36 2.30
C ASP A 121 -15.97 -2.33 3.36
N ALA A 122 -16.10 -3.65 3.13
CA ALA A 122 -15.51 -4.66 4.00
C ALA A 122 -13.97 -4.55 4.06
N SER A 123 -13.33 -4.18 2.95
CA SER A 123 -11.88 -3.92 2.89
C SER A 123 -11.50 -2.69 3.72
N LYS A 124 -12.30 -1.62 3.66
CA LYS A 124 -12.12 -0.44 4.51
C LYS A 124 -12.27 -0.77 5.98
N GLU A 125 -13.30 -1.53 6.35
CA GLU A 125 -13.55 -1.98 7.73
C GLU A 125 -12.38 -2.81 8.28
N LYS A 126 -11.82 -3.74 7.49
CA LYS A 126 -10.68 -4.59 7.90
C LYS A 126 -9.45 -3.77 8.31
N TYR A 127 -9.25 -2.59 7.71
CA TYR A 127 -8.15 -1.68 8.06
C TYR A 127 -8.60 -0.47 8.89
N ASN A 128 -9.84 -0.46 9.40
CA ASN A 128 -10.42 0.67 10.13
C ASN A 128 -10.33 2.00 9.36
N ILE A 129 -10.42 1.94 8.02
CA ILE A 129 -10.41 3.09 7.13
C ILE A 129 -11.79 3.76 7.23
N LYS A 130 -11.88 4.84 8.00
CA LYS A 130 -13.06 5.73 7.99
C LYS A 130 -13.04 6.53 6.69
N ILE A 131 -14.12 6.45 5.90
CA ILE A 131 -14.31 7.35 4.75
C ILE A 131 -14.67 8.72 5.32
N GLU A 132 -13.67 9.53 5.64
CA GLU A 132 -13.87 10.94 5.88
C GLU A 132 -13.98 11.65 4.51
N LYS A 133 -14.94 12.57 4.39
CA LYS A 133 -15.15 13.40 3.18
C LYS A 133 -14.13 14.53 3.05
N GLU A 134 -13.07 14.48 3.84
CA GLU A 134 -11.86 15.30 3.78
C GLU A 134 -10.68 14.31 3.92
N GLY A 135 -9.52 14.61 3.32
CA GLY A 135 -8.41 13.65 3.14
C GLY A 135 -8.12 12.79 4.39
N PRO A 136 -7.66 11.53 4.20
CA PRO A 136 -7.63 10.56 5.28
C PRO A 136 -6.72 11.07 6.40
N GLY A 137 -7.31 11.42 7.55
CA GLY A 137 -6.62 11.81 8.76
C GLY A 137 -5.59 10.77 9.21
N MET A 138 -4.41 10.79 8.59
CA MET A 138 -3.42 9.72 8.72
C MET A 138 -2.77 9.79 10.09
N ASP A 139 -2.66 8.63 10.74
CA ASP A 139 -1.95 8.54 12.01
C ASP A 139 -0.45 8.78 11.79
N LEU A 140 0.17 9.53 12.69
CA LEU A 140 1.59 9.88 12.62
C LEU A 140 2.51 8.65 12.51
N VAL A 141 2.11 7.53 13.10
CA VAL A 141 2.87 6.27 13.03
C VAL A 141 3.08 5.78 11.59
N ASN A 142 2.22 6.21 10.66
CA ASN A 142 2.32 5.81 9.27
C ASN A 142 3.40 6.57 8.51
N ILE A 143 3.90 7.72 8.98
CA ILE A 143 5.01 8.40 8.32
C ILE A 143 6.31 7.61 8.56
N GLU A 144 7.03 7.32 7.47
CA GLU A 144 8.29 6.59 7.52
C GLU A 144 9.28 7.25 8.50
N GLY A 145 9.82 6.46 9.43
CA GLY A 145 10.74 6.91 10.46
C GLY A 145 10.14 7.49 11.76
N ILE A 146 8.81 7.70 11.87
CA ILE A 146 8.19 8.12 13.16
C ILE A 146 8.11 6.92 14.12
N GLY A 147 7.37 5.87 13.74
CA GLY A 147 7.10 4.72 14.60
C GLY A 147 6.47 5.08 15.96
N ASN A 148 6.20 4.07 16.80
CA ASN A 148 5.46 4.26 18.06
C ASN A 148 6.16 5.21 19.06
N LYS A 149 7.49 5.29 19.03
CA LYS A 149 8.26 6.10 19.98
C LYS A 149 8.09 7.60 19.70
N TYR A 150 8.24 8.02 18.44
CA TYR A 150 8.12 9.43 18.10
C TYR A 150 6.66 9.88 17.98
N SER A 151 5.73 9.00 17.54
CA SER A 151 4.29 9.32 17.52
C SER A 151 3.81 9.73 18.92
N LYS A 152 4.13 8.97 19.98
CA LYS A 152 3.74 9.33 21.36
C LYS A 152 4.31 10.68 21.83
N LYS A 153 5.52 11.02 21.40
CA LYS A 153 6.14 12.31 21.73
C LYS A 153 5.46 13.48 21.02
N LEU A 154 5.13 13.30 19.74
CA LEU A 154 4.38 14.27 18.94
C LEU A 154 2.96 14.46 19.50
N GLU A 155 2.29 13.37 19.85
CA GLU A 155 0.95 13.39 20.47
C GLU A 155 0.95 14.14 21.80
N SER A 156 1.97 13.91 22.62
CA SER A 156 2.16 14.65 23.89
C SER A 156 2.43 16.13 23.67
N ALA A 157 2.98 16.51 22.51
CA ALA A 157 3.19 17.89 22.09
C ALA A 157 1.96 18.50 21.38
N GLY A 158 0.86 17.76 21.24
CA GLY A 158 -0.40 18.21 20.65
C GLY A 158 -0.61 17.82 19.18
N TYR A 159 0.33 17.12 18.56
CA TYR A 159 0.27 16.69 17.16
C TYR A 159 -0.18 15.25 17.13
N LYS A 160 -1.41 14.98 16.66
CA LYS A 160 -2.02 13.64 16.71
C LYS A 160 -2.17 13.01 15.32
N LYS A 161 -2.08 13.83 14.28
CA LYS A 161 -2.38 13.46 12.90
C LYS A 161 -1.33 14.04 11.95
N CYS A 162 -1.12 13.40 10.81
CA CYS A 162 -0.17 13.84 9.78
C CYS A 162 -0.46 15.27 9.31
N GLU A 163 -1.73 15.66 9.24
CA GLU A 163 -2.15 17.01 8.84
C GLU A 163 -1.64 18.08 9.80
N ASN A 164 -1.34 17.71 11.06
CA ASN A 164 -0.74 18.65 12.01
C ASN A 164 0.71 18.99 11.65
N LEU A 165 1.39 18.16 10.85
CA LEU A 165 2.75 18.41 10.38
C LEU A 165 2.79 19.19 9.06
N LEU A 166 1.64 19.52 8.47
CA LEU A 166 1.60 20.26 7.21
C LEU A 166 1.92 21.74 7.42
N SER A 167 2.66 22.31 6.47
CA SER A 167 2.91 23.76 6.38
C SER A 167 3.53 24.39 7.64
N MET A 168 4.28 23.63 8.45
CA MET A 168 4.95 24.23 9.60
C MET A 168 6.07 25.16 9.12
N THR A 169 6.17 26.32 9.77
CA THR A 169 7.29 27.23 9.57
C THR A 169 8.53 26.73 10.31
N LYS A 170 9.68 27.34 10.02
CA LYS A 170 10.91 27.04 10.76
C LYS A 170 10.74 27.24 12.28
N ASP A 171 10.01 28.28 12.68
CA ASP A 171 9.76 28.57 14.09
C ASP A 171 8.84 27.51 14.72
N ASP A 172 7.81 27.05 14.00
CA ASP A 172 6.93 25.95 14.44
C ASP A 172 7.71 24.64 14.63
N ILE A 173 8.63 24.32 13.70
CA ILE A 173 9.49 23.13 13.78
C ILE A 173 10.42 23.23 14.99
N GLU A 174 11.03 24.40 15.22
CA GLU A 174 11.89 24.63 16.38
C GLU A 174 11.12 24.56 17.71
N GLU A 175 9.90 25.05 17.74
CA GLU A 175 9.02 24.96 18.91
C GLU A 175 8.63 23.50 19.19
N LEU A 176 8.22 22.76 18.17
CA LEU A 176 7.87 21.34 18.30
C LEU A 176 9.09 20.52 18.69
N ALA A 177 10.28 20.82 18.16
CA ALA A 177 11.53 20.17 18.55
C ALA A 177 11.80 20.35 20.05
N LYS A 178 11.65 21.58 20.57
CA LYS A 178 11.80 21.89 22.01
C LYS A 178 10.76 21.15 22.86
N LYS A 179 9.49 21.12 22.44
CA LYS A 179 8.39 20.46 23.18
C LYS A 179 8.50 18.94 23.21
N SER A 180 8.81 18.33 22.07
CA SER A 180 8.83 16.87 21.90
C SER A 180 10.18 16.22 22.23
N GLY A 181 11.26 17.00 22.26
CA GLY A 181 12.63 16.52 22.36
C GLY A 181 13.04 15.67 21.15
N ILE A 182 12.51 15.99 19.97
CA ILE A 182 12.86 15.42 18.67
C ILE A 182 13.70 16.46 17.93
N SER A 183 14.65 16.03 17.11
CA SER A 183 15.45 16.98 16.34
C SER A 183 14.59 17.70 15.30
N ALA A 184 14.82 19.00 15.12
CA ALA A 184 14.17 19.82 14.10
C ALA A 184 14.29 19.18 12.70
N LYS A 185 15.47 18.62 12.38
CA LYS A 185 15.71 17.91 11.11
C LYS A 185 14.79 16.70 10.88
N LEU A 186 14.44 15.94 11.93
CA LEU A 186 13.51 14.82 11.77
C LEU A 186 12.08 15.29 11.58
N ILE A 187 11.69 16.34 12.30
CA ILE A 187 10.36 16.95 12.16
C ILE A 187 10.17 17.53 10.76
N ASP A 188 11.18 18.26 10.26
CA ASP A 188 11.21 18.82 8.90
C ASP A 188 11.02 17.72 7.85
N LYS A 189 11.79 16.63 7.96
CA LYS A 189 11.61 15.45 7.09
C LYS A 189 10.20 14.86 7.16
N TRP A 190 9.61 14.74 8.36
CA TRP A 190 8.26 14.19 8.48
C TRP A 190 7.18 15.13 7.95
N GLN A 191 7.39 16.44 8.02
CA GLN A 191 6.55 17.43 7.35
C GLN A 191 6.61 17.27 5.83
N GLU A 192 7.80 17.11 5.25
CA GLU A 192 7.99 16.86 3.82
C GLU A 192 7.24 15.60 3.38
N HIS A 193 7.37 14.52 4.16
CA HIS A 193 6.62 13.29 3.90
C HIS A 193 5.10 13.49 4.01
N ALA A 194 4.64 14.19 5.04
CA ALA A 194 3.23 14.48 5.22
C ALA A 194 2.65 15.28 4.05
N ASP A 195 3.40 16.24 3.50
CA ASP A 195 2.98 17.00 2.33
C ASP A 195 2.84 16.10 1.10
N LEU A 196 3.86 15.30 0.78
CA LEU A 196 3.82 14.37 -0.36
C LEU A 196 2.70 13.32 -0.24
N MET A 197 2.41 12.85 0.97
CA MET A 197 1.35 11.87 1.26
C MET A 197 -0.07 12.43 1.03
N ARG A 198 -0.24 13.72 0.73
CA ARG A 198 -1.51 14.29 0.26
C ARG A 198 -1.91 13.79 -1.13
N ILE A 199 -0.93 13.35 -1.93
CA ILE A 199 -1.16 12.82 -3.28
C ILE A 199 -1.69 11.40 -3.18
N LYS A 200 -2.85 11.13 -3.80
CA LYS A 200 -3.47 9.81 -3.76
C LYS A 200 -2.57 8.80 -4.46
N GLY A 201 -2.21 7.74 -3.75
CA GLY A 201 -1.29 6.70 -4.22
C GLY A 201 0.16 6.87 -3.76
N VAL A 202 0.51 8.05 -3.21
CA VAL A 202 1.81 8.27 -2.56
C VAL A 202 1.69 7.91 -1.08
N GLY A 203 2.02 6.66 -0.78
CA GLY A 203 2.13 6.18 0.60
C GLY A 203 3.47 6.55 1.26
N PRO A 204 3.70 6.13 2.51
CA PRO A 204 4.91 6.46 3.27
C PRO A 204 6.22 6.09 2.57
N GLU A 205 6.27 4.90 1.95
CA GLU A 205 7.46 4.41 1.24
C GLU A 205 7.77 5.28 0.01
N PHE A 206 6.73 5.68 -0.75
CA PHE A 206 6.94 6.57 -1.90
C PHE A 206 7.25 8.00 -1.48
N ALA A 207 6.68 8.49 -0.38
CA ALA A 207 7.04 9.79 0.17
C ALA A 207 8.52 9.83 0.60
N ASP A 208 9.00 8.78 1.29
CA ASP A 208 10.42 8.66 1.65
C ASP A 208 11.32 8.52 0.40
N ALA A 209 10.91 7.72 -0.59
CA ALA A 209 11.65 7.55 -1.83
C ALA A 209 11.77 8.86 -2.61
N LEU A 210 10.67 9.59 -2.77
CA LEU A 210 10.62 10.91 -3.42
C LEU A 210 11.53 11.90 -2.68
N ASN A 211 11.43 11.96 -1.35
CA ASN A 211 12.29 12.80 -0.52
C ASN A 211 13.78 12.48 -0.73
N GLN A 212 14.15 11.19 -0.72
CA GLN A 212 15.53 10.74 -0.91
C GLN A 212 16.10 11.06 -2.31
N ILE A 213 15.26 11.20 -3.34
CA ILE A 213 15.68 11.64 -4.68
C ILE A 213 15.59 13.15 -4.89
N GLY A 214 15.37 13.89 -3.80
CA GLY A 214 15.31 15.34 -3.75
C GLY A 214 13.99 15.89 -4.29
N ILE A 215 12.87 15.26 -3.94
CA ILE A 215 11.51 15.79 -4.14
C ILE A 215 10.89 15.86 -2.75
N ASP A 216 10.93 17.04 -2.13
CA ASP A 216 10.58 17.22 -0.71
C ASP A 216 9.18 17.79 -0.47
N SER A 217 8.50 18.23 -1.52
CA SER A 217 7.19 18.88 -1.42
C SER A 217 6.31 18.60 -2.63
N VAL A 218 4.99 18.74 -2.44
CA VAL A 218 4.00 18.63 -3.52
C VAL A 218 4.28 19.67 -4.60
N LYS A 219 4.62 20.90 -4.21
CA LYS A 219 4.94 21.99 -5.12
C LYS A 219 6.16 21.68 -5.99
N GLU A 220 7.20 21.09 -5.39
CA GLU A 220 8.36 20.66 -6.16
C GLU A 220 7.99 19.52 -7.10
N PHE A 221 7.22 18.54 -6.62
CA PHE A 221 6.84 17.38 -7.42
C PHE A 221 6.02 17.77 -8.66
N ALA A 222 5.11 18.75 -8.52
CA ALA A 222 4.30 19.30 -9.60
C ALA A 222 5.11 19.83 -10.80
N GLN A 223 6.38 20.18 -10.59
CA GLN A 223 7.29 20.71 -11.62
C GLN A 223 8.21 19.66 -12.22
N ARG A 224 8.17 18.41 -11.73
CA ARG A 224 9.07 17.34 -12.19
C ARG A 224 8.59 16.73 -13.51
N ASN A 225 9.50 16.03 -14.17
CA ASN A 225 9.21 15.19 -15.32
C ASN A 225 9.02 13.74 -14.86
N SER A 226 7.94 13.09 -15.29
CA SER A 226 7.57 11.73 -14.87
C SER A 226 8.65 10.69 -15.19
N LYS A 227 9.18 10.70 -16.42
CA LYS A 227 10.22 9.75 -16.86
C LYS A 227 11.50 9.89 -16.05
N ASN A 228 12.01 11.11 -15.88
CA ASN A 228 13.22 11.35 -15.09
C ASN A 228 13.00 11.01 -13.60
N THR A 229 11.80 11.20 -13.09
CA THR A 229 11.46 10.85 -11.70
C THR A 229 11.46 9.34 -11.53
N LEU A 230 10.84 8.59 -12.45
CA LEU A 230 10.86 7.14 -12.44
C LEU A 230 12.30 6.60 -12.52
N GLU A 231 13.12 7.09 -13.45
CA GLU A 231 14.53 6.68 -13.57
C GLU A 231 15.31 6.89 -12.26
N LYS A 232 15.06 7.99 -11.53
CA LYS A 232 15.65 8.23 -10.22
C LYS A 232 15.13 7.29 -9.14
N ILE A 233 13.84 6.95 -9.15
CA ILE A 233 13.26 5.96 -8.23
C ILE A 233 13.89 4.58 -8.48
N GLU A 234 14.07 4.18 -9.75
CA GLU A 234 14.75 2.93 -10.11
C GLU A 234 16.22 2.92 -9.69
N GLN A 235 16.91 4.05 -9.81
CA GLN A 235 18.28 4.18 -9.33
C GLN A 235 18.35 4.06 -7.80
N LEU A 236 17.44 4.74 -7.09
CA LEU A 236 17.34 4.63 -5.63
C LEU A 236 17.09 3.18 -5.20
N ASP A 237 16.20 2.46 -5.88
CA ASP A 237 15.91 1.04 -5.60
C ASP A 237 17.14 0.15 -5.80
N LYS A 238 17.95 0.40 -6.84
CA LYS A 238 19.22 -0.31 -7.05
C LYS A 238 20.24 -0.04 -5.95
N GLU A 239 20.32 1.19 -5.46
CA GLU A 239 21.27 1.60 -4.43
C GLU A 239 20.80 1.21 -3.01
N LYS A 240 19.48 1.22 -2.78
CA LYS A 240 18.81 1.01 -1.50
C LYS A 240 17.51 0.21 -1.71
N PRO A 241 17.62 -1.11 -1.93
CA PRO A 241 16.49 -1.97 -2.32
C PRO A 241 15.41 -2.14 -1.23
N ASP A 242 15.64 -1.63 -0.02
CA ASP A 242 14.70 -1.73 1.10
C ASP A 242 13.81 -0.47 1.27
N VAL A 243 13.94 0.55 0.41
CA VAL A 243 13.18 1.81 0.52
C VAL A 243 11.75 1.67 -0.03
N ILE A 244 11.56 0.93 -1.12
CA ILE A 244 10.25 0.72 -1.75
C ILE A 244 10.02 -0.77 -2.01
N ARG A 245 8.78 -1.25 -1.84
CA ARG A 245 8.45 -2.66 -2.15
C ARG A 245 8.35 -2.96 -3.64
N ARG A 246 7.93 -1.96 -4.41
CA ARG A 246 7.77 -2.04 -5.87
C ARG A 246 8.12 -0.72 -6.51
N ILE A 247 8.71 -0.81 -7.69
CA ILE A 247 8.89 0.33 -8.59
C ILE A 247 7.49 0.72 -9.12
N PRO A 248 7.11 2.01 -9.08
CA PRO A 248 5.84 2.46 -9.64
C PRO A 248 5.85 2.38 -11.17
N LEU A 249 4.68 2.33 -11.80
CA LEU A 249 4.59 2.46 -13.24
C LEU A 249 4.79 3.93 -13.64
N LEU A 250 5.24 4.18 -14.88
CA LEU A 250 5.34 5.55 -15.41
C LEU A 250 4.02 6.31 -15.26
N LYS A 251 2.89 5.62 -15.54
CA LYS A 251 1.54 6.20 -15.43
C LYS A 251 1.17 6.58 -13.99
N ASP A 252 1.67 5.84 -12.99
CA ASP A 252 1.45 6.20 -11.59
C ASP A 252 2.15 7.53 -11.28
N VAL A 253 3.41 7.68 -11.73
CA VAL A 253 4.19 8.92 -11.53
C VAL A 253 3.59 10.09 -12.30
N GLU A 254 3.07 9.87 -13.52
CA GLU A 254 2.34 10.89 -14.29
C GLU A 254 1.10 11.39 -13.55
N ASP A 255 0.29 10.47 -13.04
CA ASP A 255 -0.91 10.77 -12.25
C ASP A 255 -0.56 11.52 -10.95
N TRP A 256 0.49 11.09 -10.24
CA TRP A 256 0.96 11.79 -9.04
C TRP A 256 1.38 13.23 -9.32
N ILE A 257 2.09 13.48 -10.43
CA ILE A 257 2.49 14.84 -10.84
C ILE A 257 1.27 15.67 -11.24
N GLU A 258 0.27 15.08 -11.89
CA GLU A 258 -0.99 15.78 -12.22
C GLU A 258 -1.75 16.18 -10.96
N GLN A 259 -1.96 15.25 -10.03
CA GLN A 259 -2.54 15.55 -8.72
C GLN A 259 -1.75 16.61 -7.96
N ALA A 260 -0.42 16.55 -7.99
CA ALA A 260 0.44 17.54 -7.34
C ALA A 260 0.23 18.96 -7.89
N LYS A 261 -0.10 19.11 -9.18
CA LYS A 261 -0.42 20.41 -9.79
C LYS A 261 -1.77 20.96 -9.35
N GLU A 262 -2.71 20.08 -8.98
CA GLU A 262 -4.04 20.46 -8.50
C GLU A 262 -4.05 20.81 -7.01
N LEU A 263 -3.12 20.25 -6.25
CA LEU A 263 -2.91 20.56 -4.85
C LEU A 263 -2.25 21.95 -4.70
N LYS A 264 -2.90 22.82 -3.92
CA LYS A 264 -2.38 24.13 -3.53
C LYS A 264 -1.52 24.05 -2.27
#